data_AF-A0A9K3KY36-F1
#
_entry.id   AF-A0A9K3KY36-F1
#
_cell.length_a   1.000
_cell.length_b   1.000
_cell.length_c   1.000
_cell.angle_alpha   90.00
_cell.angle_beta   90.00
_cell.angle_gamma   90.00
#
_symmetry.space_group_name_H-M   'P 1'
#
loop_
_entity.id
_entity.type
_entity.pdbx_description
1 polymer ?
#
loop_
_entity_poly.entity_id
_entity_poly.type
_entity_poly.pdbx_seq_one_letter_code
_entity_poly.pdbx_strand_id
1 'polypeptide(L)'
;MQRPSNFSTIRRKHFSSHPTTASVAGDNNNNNSSSNNDSTELQLVKNISDRLETGLNEDALRAISDLLRQGEHPDAIVAAVTSLSQRAAGASGSGGY
;
A
#
# COMPACT_ATOMS: atom_id res chain seq x y z
N MET A 1 52.67 45.74 -13.01
CA MET A 1 51.39 46.44 -13.17
C MET A 1 50.47 46.00 -12.04
N GLN A 2 50.22 46.92 -11.10
CA GLN A 2 49.51 46.74 -9.84
C GLN A 2 48.11 47.34 -10.01
N ARG A 3 47.04 46.63 -9.64
CA ARG A 3 45.67 47.17 -9.59
C ARG A 3 45.34 47.55 -8.14
N PRO A 4 44.86 48.78 -7.86
CA PRO A 4 44.23 49.11 -6.59
C PRO A 4 42.73 49.37 -6.77
N SER A 5 41.90 48.82 -5.87
CA SER A 5 40.50 49.20 -5.62
C SER A 5 40.13 48.66 -4.23
N ASN A 6 40.31 49.42 -3.14
CA ASN A 6 39.41 50.39 -2.51
C ASN A 6 38.02 49.88 -2.08
N PHE A 7 37.77 50.08 -0.78
CA PHE A 7 36.52 50.45 -0.10
C PHE A 7 35.70 49.41 0.71
N SER A 8 35.92 49.48 2.04
CA SER A 8 34.95 49.68 3.13
C SER A 8 34.20 48.50 3.78
N THR A 9 34.74 48.12 4.94
CA THR A 9 34.11 47.79 6.23
C THR A 9 32.58 47.73 6.31
N ILE A 10 32.04 46.54 6.61
CA ILE A 10 30.80 46.40 7.37
C ILE A 10 31.08 45.52 8.59
N ARG A 11 31.18 46.19 9.75
CA ARG A 11 31.29 45.61 11.08
C ARG A 11 29.87 45.34 11.59
N ARG A 12 29.33 44.12 11.44
CA ARG A 12 28.08 43.72 12.12
C ARG A 12 28.42 42.90 13.35
N LYS A 13 28.09 43.46 14.52
CA LYS A 13 28.27 42.87 15.85
C LYS A 13 27.28 41.71 16.06
N HIS A 14 27.77 40.68 16.77
CA HIS A 14 27.10 39.79 17.73
C HIS A 14 25.66 39.33 17.44
N PHE A 15 25.50 38.02 17.20
CA PHE A 15 24.40 37.24 17.77
C PHE A 15 24.93 35.92 18.36
N SER A 16 24.30 35.54 19.46
CA SER A 16 24.64 34.55 20.48
C SER A 16 24.54 33.09 20.04
N SER A 17 25.40 32.27 20.67
CA SER A 17 25.16 30.98 21.36
C SER A 17 24.20 29.91 20.77
N HIS A 18 24.47 28.65 21.14
CA HIS A 18 23.63 27.42 21.13
C HIS A 18 24.14 26.31 20.17
N PRO A 19 23.86 25.01 20.44
CA PRO A 19 24.81 24.11 21.11
C PRO A 19 25.20 22.90 20.24
N THR A 20 26.29 22.23 20.62
CA THR A 20 26.71 20.92 20.11
C THR A 20 25.61 19.90 20.36
N THR A 21 24.91 19.45 19.31
CA THR A 21 24.03 18.29 19.40
C THR A 21 24.94 17.06 19.54
N ALA A 22 24.94 16.49 20.74
CA ALA A 22 25.53 15.19 21.00
C ALA A 22 25.02 14.20 19.94
N SER A 23 25.95 13.50 19.29
CA SER A 23 25.65 12.37 18.43
C SER A 23 24.94 11.33 19.28
N VAL A 24 23.61 11.36 19.27
CA VAL A 24 22.78 10.24 19.67
C VAL A 24 23.15 9.11 18.72
N ALA A 25 23.91 8.15 19.22
CA ALA A 25 24.04 6.85 18.59
C ALA A 25 22.62 6.31 18.46
N GLY A 26 22.06 6.44 17.26
CA GLY A 26 20.80 5.82 16.89
C GLY A 26 21.04 4.33 16.86
N ASP A 27 20.51 3.63 17.86
CA ASP A 27 20.31 2.20 17.80
C ASP A 27 19.38 1.89 16.62
N ASN A 28 20.00 1.59 15.48
CA ASN A 28 19.35 1.01 14.32
C ASN A 28 18.87 -0.39 14.69
N ASN A 29 17.64 -0.51 15.19
CA ASN A 29 16.95 -1.78 15.27
C ASN A 29 15.84 -1.82 14.22
N ASN A 30 16.28 -1.97 12.97
CA ASN A 30 15.47 -2.52 11.90
C ASN A 30 15.36 -4.03 12.15
N ASN A 31 14.27 -4.47 12.76
CA ASN A 31 13.84 -5.83 12.50
C ASN A 31 12.33 -6.02 12.69
N ASN A 32 11.72 -6.49 11.62
CA ASN A 32 10.53 -7.32 11.59
C ASN A 32 9.18 -6.64 11.82
N SER A 33 8.58 -6.12 10.74
CA SER A 33 7.12 -6.04 10.62
C SER A 33 6.70 -6.13 9.15
N SER A 34 6.99 -7.26 8.51
CA SER A 34 6.54 -7.53 7.14
C SER A 34 5.39 -8.55 7.07
N SER A 35 4.80 -8.94 8.19
CA SER A 35 3.78 -10.01 8.24
C SER A 35 2.37 -9.55 8.61
N ASN A 36 2.17 -8.26 8.90
CA ASN A 36 0.86 -7.73 9.34
C ASN A 36 0.07 -7.02 8.22
N ASN A 37 0.72 -6.61 7.13
CA ASN A 37 0.07 -5.80 6.09
C ASN A 37 -0.91 -6.62 5.23
N ASP A 38 -0.54 -7.86 4.86
CA ASP A 38 -1.43 -8.71 4.06
C ASP A 38 -2.72 -9.06 4.82
N SER A 39 -2.65 -9.21 6.14
CA SER A 39 -3.83 -9.50 6.98
C SER A 39 -4.78 -8.30 7.04
N THR A 40 -4.25 -7.07 7.11
CA THR A 40 -5.07 -5.86 7.13
C THR A 40 -5.68 -5.53 5.76
N GLU A 41 -4.96 -5.81 4.68
CA GLU A 41 -5.44 -5.60 3.32
C GLU A 41 -6.58 -6.57 2.99
N LEU A 42 -6.42 -7.86 3.35
CA LEU A 42 -7.45 -8.87 3.14
C LEU A 42 -8.70 -8.61 4.00
N GLN A 43 -8.53 -8.09 5.22
CA GLN A 43 -9.65 -7.61 6.04
C GLN A 43 -10.39 -6.42 5.40
N LEU A 44 -9.67 -5.49 4.78
CA LEU A 44 -10.28 -4.37 4.07
C LEU A 44 -11.09 -4.87 2.86
N VAL A 45 -10.52 -5.78 2.08
CA VAL A 45 -11.19 -6.40 0.92
C VAL A 45 -12.44 -7.16 1.35
N LYS A 46 -12.38 -7.90 2.47
CA LYS A 46 -13.53 -8.59 3.07
C LYS A 46 -14.64 -7.62 3.48
N ASN A 47 -14.31 -6.55 4.20
CA ASN A 47 -15.29 -5.54 4.59
C ASN A 47 -15.95 -4.86 3.37
N ILE A 48 -15.20 -4.61 2.30
CA ILE A 48 -15.75 -4.06 1.05
C ILE A 48 -16.68 -5.09 0.39
N SER A 49 -16.25 -6.35 0.31
CA SER A 49 -17.03 -7.45 -0.24
C SER A 49 -18.35 -7.65 0.49
N ASP A 50 -18.35 -7.59 1.82
CA ASP A 50 -19.55 -7.70 2.65
C ASP A 50 -20.51 -6.53 2.42
N ARG A 51 -19.97 -5.30 2.30
CA ARG A 51 -20.77 -4.10 1.99
C ARG A 51 -21.36 -4.11 0.58
N LEU A 52 -20.71 -4.78 -0.35
CA LEU A 52 -21.18 -4.96 -1.72
C LEU A 52 -22.07 -6.21 -1.87
N GLU A 53 -22.30 -6.95 -0.78
CA GLU A 53 -23.09 -8.19 -0.74
C GLU A 53 -22.69 -9.18 -1.84
N THR A 54 -21.39 -9.27 -2.15
CA THR A 54 -20.92 -10.10 -3.28
C THR A 54 -21.08 -11.60 -3.03
N GLY A 55 -21.24 -12.00 -1.75
CA GLY A 55 -21.34 -13.41 -1.34
C GLY A 55 -20.03 -14.19 -1.48
N LEU A 56 -18.89 -13.51 -1.67
CA LEU A 56 -17.59 -14.15 -1.82
C LEU A 56 -16.98 -14.53 -0.46
N ASN A 57 -16.55 -15.78 -0.34
CA ASN A 57 -15.83 -16.26 0.85
C ASN A 57 -14.36 -15.77 0.84
N GLU A 58 -13.71 -15.82 1.99
CA GLU A 58 -12.35 -15.31 2.21
C GLU A 58 -11.32 -15.94 1.26
N ASP A 59 -11.42 -17.24 0.99
CA ASP A 59 -10.56 -17.94 0.01
C ASP A 59 -10.74 -17.40 -1.42
N ALA A 60 -11.96 -17.06 -1.80
CA ALA A 60 -12.26 -16.49 -3.12
C ALA A 60 -11.70 -15.06 -3.23
N LEU A 61 -11.83 -14.25 -2.18
CA LEU A 61 -11.26 -12.91 -2.13
C LEU A 61 -9.74 -12.93 -2.20
N ARG A 62 -9.10 -13.90 -1.54
CA ARG A 62 -7.66 -14.10 -1.63
C ARG A 62 -7.21 -14.48 -3.04
N ALA A 63 -7.91 -15.42 -3.68
CA ALA A 63 -7.63 -15.80 -5.06
C ALA A 63 -7.80 -14.62 -6.05
N ILE A 64 -8.85 -13.81 -5.87
CA ILE A 64 -9.08 -12.60 -6.69
C ILE A 64 -7.96 -11.58 -6.47
N SER A 65 -7.56 -11.36 -5.21
CA SER A 65 -6.44 -10.46 -4.89
C SER A 65 -5.13 -10.93 -5.53
N ASP A 66 -4.84 -12.23 -5.49
CA ASP A 66 -3.65 -12.80 -6.13
C ASP A 66 -3.68 -12.64 -7.66
N LEU A 67 -4.83 -12.83 -8.31
CA LEU A 67 -5.01 -12.60 -9.75
C LEU A 67 -4.79 -11.12 -10.12
N LEU A 68 -5.34 -10.20 -9.33
CA LEU A 68 -5.13 -8.76 -9.54
C LEU A 68 -3.66 -8.36 -9.37
N ARG A 69 -2.95 -8.96 -8.40
CA ARG A 69 -1.50 -8.74 -8.21
C ARG A 69 -0.66 -9.29 -9.37
N GLN A 70 -1.13 -10.33 -10.04
CA GLN A 70 -0.50 -10.88 -11.25
C GLN A 70 -0.74 -10.03 -12.50
N GLY A 71 -1.59 -9.00 -12.40
CA GLY A 71 -1.91 -8.09 -13.50
C GLY A 71 -3.09 -8.54 -14.36
N GLU A 72 -3.88 -9.50 -13.89
CA GLU A 72 -5.11 -9.90 -14.59
C GLU A 72 -6.14 -8.78 -14.58
N HIS A 73 -6.88 -8.65 -15.69
CA HIS A 73 -7.86 -7.59 -15.84
C HIS A 73 -9.09 -7.85 -14.96
N PRO A 74 -9.58 -6.87 -14.17
CA PRO A 74 -10.69 -7.06 -13.24
C PRO A 74 -11.96 -7.57 -13.94
N ASP A 75 -12.28 -7.08 -15.14
CA ASP A 75 -13.46 -7.56 -15.89
C ASP A 75 -13.34 -9.03 -16.29
N ALA A 76 -12.13 -9.53 -16.58
CA ALA A 76 -11.91 -10.92 -16.92
C ALA A 76 -12.17 -11.83 -15.70
N ILE A 77 -11.74 -11.38 -14.52
CA ILE A 77 -11.99 -12.07 -13.25
C ILE A 77 -13.50 -12.11 -12.95
N VAL A 78 -14.20 -10.99 -13.10
CA VAL A 78 -15.66 -10.92 -12.90
C VAL A 78 -16.39 -11.84 -13.88
N ALA A 79 -15.99 -11.86 -15.15
CA ALA A 79 -16.58 -12.74 -16.16
C ALA A 79 -16.37 -14.23 -15.82
N ALA A 80 -15.18 -14.59 -15.34
CA ALA A 80 -14.87 -15.95 -14.91
C ALA A 80 -15.70 -16.36 -13.68
N VAL A 81 -15.76 -15.51 -12.65
CA VAL A 81 -16.57 -15.76 -11.44
C VAL A 81 -18.05 -15.88 -11.79
N THR A 82 -18.58 -14.99 -12.63
CA THR A 82 -19.98 -15.03 -13.08
C THR A 82 -20.28 -16.31 -13.83
N SER A 83 -19.40 -16.74 -14.74
CA SER A 83 -19.56 -17.97 -15.51
C SER A 83 -19.53 -19.21 -14.61
N LEU A 84 -18.65 -19.24 -13.60
CA LEU A 84 -18.57 -20.33 -12.62
C LEU A 84 -19.82 -20.40 -11.76
N SER A 85 -20.30 -19.26 -11.25
CA SER A 85 -21.52 -19.18 -10.44
C SER A 85 -22.77 -19.63 -11.22
N GLN A 86 -22.89 -19.22 -12.48
CA GLN A 86 -23.98 -19.67 -13.36
C GLN A 86 -23.92 -21.17 -13.63
N ARG A 87 -22.72 -21.73 -13.82
CA ARG A 87 -22.53 -23.18 -14.01
C ARG A 87 -22.89 -23.97 -12.76
N ALA A 88 -22.51 -23.48 -11.57
CA ALA A 88 -22.85 -24.09 -10.30
C ALA A 88 -24.38 -24.06 -10.06
N ALA A 89 -25.03 -22.93 -10.34
CA ALA A 89 -26.49 -22.79 -10.20
C ALA A 89 -27.27 -23.63 -11.23
N GLY A 90 -26.78 -23.74 -12.47
CA GLY A 90 -27.38 -24.54 -13.53
C GLY A 90 -27.27 -26.05 -13.30
N ALA A 91 -26.23 -26.52 -12.59
CA ALA A 91 -26.06 -27.93 -12.24
C ALA A 91 -27.12 -28.43 -11.24
N SER A 92 -27.70 -27.55 -10.43
CA SER A 92 -28.79 -27.86 -9.49
C SER A 92 -30.21 -27.75 -10.10
N GLY A 93 -30.35 -27.31 -11.36
CA GLY A 93 -31.65 -27.04 -12.00
C GLY A 93 -32.11 -28.05 -13.05
N SER A 94 -31.39 -29.16 -13.28
CA SER A 94 -31.73 -30.16 -14.30
C SER A 94 -32.24 -31.45 -13.66
N GLY A 95 -33.51 -31.45 -13.26
CA GLY A 95 -34.16 -32.63 -12.69
C GLY A 95 -35.62 -32.36 -12.33
N GLY A 96 -36.49 -32.32 -13.33
CA GLY A 96 -37.93 -32.16 -13.12
C GLY A 96 -38.68 -32.30 -14.45
N TYR A 97 -38.80 -33.56 -14.87
CA TYR A 97 -39.80 -34.05 -15.83
C TYR A 97 -41.22 -33.83 -15.29
#